data_AF-A0A932U9W6-F1
#
_entry.id   AF-A0A932U9W6-F1
#
_cell.length_a   1.000
_cell.length_b   1.000
_cell.length_c   1.000
_cell.angle_alpha   90.00
_cell.angle_beta   90.00
_cell.angle_gamma   90.00
#
_symmetry.space_group_name_H-M   'P 1'
#
loop_
_entity.id
_entity.type
_entity.pdbx_description
1 polymer ?
#
loop_
_entity_poly.entity_id
_entity_poly.type
_entity_poly.pdbx_seq_one_letter_code
_entity_poly.pdbx_strand_id
1 'polypeptide(L)'
;MCDDLAARASTLFPSIGGTGAGALDADAPLVRQSRDGDRDAFAALVSRHQRSVFNLAFRLLGNYDDASDAAQETFLIAWRRLDSFREEARFSTWLYRIAYNVCLKRLELRRRDGSAGEADLAGEPAPTESAGTQAERRVLVAEGIATLPLKYRAVVVLFYLREHTYEEIAEILDLPVGTVKTHLFRARQLLKEALR
;
A
#
# COMPACT_ATOMS: atom_id res chain seq x y z
N MET A 1 26.93 -16.00 -14.68
CA MET A 1 25.64 -16.66 -14.40
C MET A 1 24.81 -15.97 -13.30
N CYS A 2 25.15 -14.72 -12.90
CA CYS A 2 24.42 -13.95 -11.87
C CYS A 2 23.56 -12.79 -12.43
N ASP A 3 23.74 -12.41 -13.70
CA ASP A 3 23.09 -11.22 -14.29
C ASP A 3 21.66 -11.46 -14.82
N ASP A 4 21.27 -12.71 -15.07
CA ASP A 4 20.00 -13.03 -15.73
C ASP A 4 18.77 -12.88 -14.79
N LEU A 5 18.96 -13.05 -13.47
CA LEU A 5 17.85 -12.98 -12.50
C LEU A 5 17.41 -11.55 -12.15
N ALA A 6 18.31 -10.57 -12.21
CA ALA A 6 17.96 -9.15 -12.09
C ALA A 6 17.14 -8.66 -13.30
N ALA A 7 17.44 -9.19 -14.50
CA ALA A 7 16.65 -8.95 -15.70
C ALA A 7 15.28 -9.66 -15.67
N ARG A 8 15.21 -10.85 -15.05
CA ARG A 8 13.97 -11.64 -14.89
C ARG A 8 12.99 -11.12 -13.84
N ALA A 9 13.44 -10.26 -12.91
CA ALA A 9 12.54 -9.45 -12.09
C ALA A 9 11.97 -8.28 -12.92
N SER A 10 12.78 -7.67 -13.78
CA SER A 10 12.38 -6.55 -14.65
C SER A 10 11.31 -6.91 -15.69
N THR A 11 11.11 -8.18 -16.04
CA THR A 11 10.07 -8.60 -17.00
C THR A 11 8.67 -8.76 -16.41
N LEU A 12 8.54 -8.81 -15.07
CA LEU A 12 7.24 -8.71 -14.38
C LEU A 12 6.91 -7.28 -13.93
N PHE A 13 7.87 -6.37 -14.03
CA PHE A 13 7.77 -4.99 -13.57
C PHE A 13 8.26 -4.05 -14.68
N PRO A 14 7.37 -3.52 -15.54
CA PRO A 14 7.78 -2.69 -16.66
C PRO A 14 8.51 -1.42 -16.20
N SER A 15 9.46 -1.00 -17.05
CA SER A 15 10.38 0.12 -16.90
C SER A 15 9.73 1.42 -16.39
N ILE A 16 10.55 2.19 -15.67
CA ILE A 16 10.22 3.36 -14.87
C ILE A 16 9.92 4.55 -15.79
N GLY A 17 8.64 4.92 -15.88
CA GLY A 17 8.20 6.23 -16.36
C GLY A 17 7.69 7.03 -15.16
N GLY A 18 8.59 7.65 -14.41
CA GLY A 18 8.23 8.60 -13.36
C GLY A 18 7.64 9.84 -14.01
N THR A 19 6.31 10.02 -13.91
CA THR A 19 5.68 11.30 -14.22
C THR A 19 5.67 12.10 -12.92
N GLY A 20 6.50 13.14 -12.91
CA GLY A 20 6.84 13.92 -11.73
C GLY A 20 5.72 14.83 -11.21
N ALA A 21 6.03 15.43 -10.06
CA ALA A 21 5.32 16.54 -9.46
C ALA A 21 4.94 17.59 -10.52
N GLY A 22 3.64 17.80 -10.71
CA GLY A 22 3.09 18.73 -11.71
C GLY A 22 1.83 18.23 -12.42
N ALA A 23 1.44 16.96 -12.27
CA ALA A 23 0.14 16.50 -12.75
C ALA A 23 -0.98 17.12 -11.91
N LEU A 24 -1.91 17.82 -12.56
CA LEU A 24 -3.15 18.30 -11.95
C LEU A 24 -3.83 17.13 -11.23
N ASP A 25 -4.16 17.31 -9.95
CA ASP A 25 -4.88 16.28 -9.21
C ASP A 25 -6.29 16.12 -9.81
N ALA A 26 -6.52 14.96 -10.44
CA ALA A 26 -7.79 14.63 -11.10
C ALA A 26 -8.97 14.53 -10.12
N ASP A 27 -8.69 14.47 -8.82
CA ASP A 27 -9.69 14.42 -7.76
C ASP A 27 -10.02 15.80 -7.17
N ALA A 28 -9.19 16.83 -7.42
CA ALA A 28 -9.40 18.16 -6.87
C ALA A 28 -10.80 18.75 -7.16
N PRO A 29 -11.40 18.60 -8.36
CA PRO A 29 -12.77 19.05 -8.61
C PRO A 29 -13.81 18.36 -7.72
N LEU A 30 -13.69 17.03 -7.54
CA LEU A 30 -14.61 16.26 -6.71
C LEU A 30 -14.43 16.58 -5.22
N VAL A 31 -13.19 16.82 -4.78
CA VAL A 31 -12.89 17.26 -3.41
C VAL A 31 -13.60 18.58 -3.10
N ARG A 32 -13.49 19.57 -4.00
CA ARG A 32 -14.14 20.87 -3.81
C ARG A 32 -15.67 20.76 -3.76
N GLN A 33 -16.28 20.03 -4.69
CA GLN A 33 -17.73 19.77 -4.69
C GLN A 33 -18.18 19.06 -3.41
N SER A 34 -17.40 18.07 -2.96
CA SER A 34 -17.70 17.32 -1.74
C SER A 34 -17.69 18.21 -0.49
N ARG A 35 -16.78 19.20 -0.42
CA ARG A 35 -16.76 20.19 0.68
C ARG A 35 -17.98 21.09 0.68
N ASP A 36 -18.49 21.42 -0.50
CA ASP A 36 -19.72 22.19 -0.64
C ASP A 36 -20.99 21.37 -0.32
N GLY A 37 -20.83 20.11 0.11
CA GLY A 37 -21.90 19.23 0.56
C GLY A 37 -22.39 18.23 -0.49
N ASP A 38 -21.75 18.18 -1.66
CA ASP A 38 -22.09 17.22 -2.71
C ASP A 38 -21.68 15.79 -2.32
N ARG A 39 -22.67 14.98 -1.94
CA ARG A 39 -22.46 13.58 -1.55
C ARG A 39 -22.11 12.68 -2.73
N ASP A 40 -22.59 13.00 -3.93
CA ASP A 40 -22.33 12.20 -5.13
C ASP A 40 -20.88 12.42 -5.59
N ALA A 41 -20.35 13.64 -5.45
CA ALA A 41 -18.94 13.92 -5.67
C ALA A 41 -18.03 13.07 -4.75
N PHE A 42 -18.41 12.92 -3.48
CA PHE A 42 -17.64 12.07 -2.57
C PHE A 42 -17.84 10.58 -2.86
N ALA A 43 -19.03 10.15 -3.23
CA ALA A 43 -19.27 8.78 -3.68
C ALA A 43 -18.39 8.43 -4.90
N ALA A 44 -18.16 9.38 -5.82
CA ALA A 44 -17.22 9.21 -6.91
C ALA A 44 -15.77 9.07 -6.43
N LEU A 45 -15.33 9.85 -5.43
CA LEU A 45 -14.02 9.66 -4.79
C LEU A 45 -13.89 8.27 -4.16
N VAL A 46 -14.91 7.82 -3.41
CA VAL A 46 -14.94 6.47 -2.83
C VAL A 46 -14.83 5.42 -3.93
N SER A 47 -15.63 5.51 -4.98
CA SER A 47 -15.61 4.54 -6.07
C SER A 47 -14.25 4.46 -6.77
N ARG A 48 -13.53 5.58 -6.91
CA ARG A 48 -12.19 5.63 -7.50
C ARG A 48 -11.13 4.96 -6.63
N HIS A 49 -11.19 5.16 -5.31
CA HIS A 49 -10.11 4.80 -4.39
C HIS A 49 -10.36 3.53 -3.58
N GLN A 50 -11.60 3.06 -3.48
CA GLN A 50 -11.99 1.97 -2.57
C GLN A 50 -11.17 0.71 -2.77
N ARG A 51 -10.90 0.34 -4.03
CA ARG A 51 -10.15 -0.87 -4.35
C ARG A 51 -8.71 -0.76 -3.87
N SER A 52 -8.08 0.39 -4.09
CA SER A 52 -6.67 0.57 -3.77
C SER A 52 -6.44 0.76 -2.26
N VAL A 53 -7.34 1.48 -1.57
CA VAL A 53 -7.37 1.55 -0.10
C VAL A 53 -7.57 0.17 0.52
N PHE A 54 -8.54 -0.61 0.02
CA PHE A 54 -8.76 -1.98 0.47
C PHE A 54 -7.51 -2.85 0.24
N ASN A 55 -6.88 -2.76 -0.94
CA ASN A 55 -5.67 -3.52 -1.24
C ASN A 55 -4.52 -3.17 -0.30
N LEU A 56 -4.30 -1.88 0.00
CA LEU A 56 -3.32 -1.49 1.01
C LEU A 56 -3.65 -2.14 2.36
N ALA A 57 -4.88 -1.96 2.84
CA ALA A 57 -5.29 -2.50 4.14
C ALA A 57 -5.13 -4.02 4.21
N PHE A 58 -5.54 -4.74 3.16
CA PHE A 58 -5.39 -6.18 3.06
C PHE A 58 -3.93 -6.63 3.12
N ARG A 59 -3.04 -5.93 2.41
CA ARG A 59 -1.60 -6.25 2.43
C ARG A 59 -0.94 -5.95 3.77
N LEU A 60 -1.46 -5.00 4.55
CA LEU A 60 -0.91 -4.68 5.87
C LEU A 60 -1.49 -5.58 6.98
N LEU A 61 -2.79 -5.85 6.93
CA LEU A 61 -3.56 -6.51 8.00
C LEU A 61 -3.68 -8.02 7.82
N GLY A 62 -3.53 -8.53 6.60
CA GLY A 62 -3.44 -9.96 6.29
C GLY A 62 -4.77 -10.73 6.29
N ASN A 63 -5.91 -10.08 6.54
CA ASN A 63 -7.21 -10.72 6.46
C ASN A 63 -8.27 -9.78 5.85
N TYR A 64 -9.33 -10.38 5.30
CA TYR A 64 -10.35 -9.67 4.53
C TYR A 64 -11.22 -8.75 5.41
N ASP A 65 -11.69 -9.25 6.55
CA ASP A 65 -12.65 -8.53 7.40
C ASP A 65 -12.05 -7.24 7.95
N ASP A 66 -10.83 -7.32 8.49
CA ASP A 66 -10.13 -6.14 8.98
C ASP A 66 -9.75 -5.17 7.87
N ALA A 67 -9.45 -5.67 6.67
CA ALA A 67 -9.17 -4.81 5.52
C ALA A 67 -10.43 -4.07 5.05
N SER A 68 -11.58 -4.76 5.03
CA SER A 68 -12.88 -4.18 4.71
C SER A 68 -13.25 -3.09 5.71
N ASP A 69 -13.14 -3.39 7.00
CA ASP A 69 -13.44 -2.44 8.07
C ASP A 69 -12.49 -1.25 8.06
N ALA A 70 -11.18 -1.49 7.86
CA ALA A 70 -10.20 -0.42 7.76
C ALA A 70 -10.46 0.49 6.55
N ALA A 71 -10.85 -0.08 5.41
CA ALA A 71 -11.20 0.70 4.22
C ALA A 71 -12.44 1.58 4.47
N GLN A 72 -13.49 1.01 5.06
CA GLN A 72 -14.69 1.77 5.42
C GLN A 72 -14.38 2.90 6.42
N GLU A 73 -13.65 2.58 7.49
CA GLU A 73 -13.23 3.55 8.50
C GLU A 73 -12.39 4.67 7.88
N THR A 74 -11.52 4.34 6.92
CA THR A 74 -10.72 5.32 6.17
C THR A 74 -11.61 6.34 5.46
N PHE A 75 -12.62 5.90 4.70
CA PHE A 75 -13.51 6.82 3.99
C PHE A 75 -14.41 7.62 4.93
N LEU A 76 -14.85 7.03 6.05
CA LEU A 76 -15.60 7.77 7.07
C LEU A 76 -14.74 8.88 7.70
N ILE A 77 -13.46 8.60 7.98
CA ILE A 77 -12.53 9.62 8.47
C ILE A 77 -12.25 10.67 7.39
N ALA A 78 -12.05 10.24 6.15
CA ALA A 78 -11.82 11.14 5.02
C ALA A 78 -12.99 12.10 4.83
N TRP A 79 -14.23 11.61 4.85
CA TRP A 79 -15.43 12.45 4.80
C TRP A 79 -15.45 13.49 5.93
N ARG A 80 -15.25 13.04 7.17
CA ARG A 80 -15.28 13.93 8.36
C ARG A 80 -14.14 14.95 8.40
N ARG A 81 -13.03 14.69 7.72
CA ARG A 81 -11.83 15.52 7.73
C ARG A 81 -11.58 16.23 6.41
N LEU A 82 -12.48 16.13 5.44
CA LEU A 82 -12.27 16.65 4.09
C LEU A 82 -12.00 18.16 4.07
N ASP A 83 -12.63 18.89 4.98
CA ASP A 83 -12.43 20.34 5.16
C ASP A 83 -11.01 20.70 5.64
N SER A 84 -10.31 19.77 6.29
CA SER A 84 -8.94 19.97 6.77
C SER A 84 -7.87 19.69 5.72
N PHE A 85 -8.23 19.05 4.60
CA PHE A 85 -7.29 18.78 3.52
C PHE A 85 -6.97 20.09 2.78
N ARG A 86 -5.69 20.45 2.60
CA ARG A 86 -5.31 21.76 2.04
C ARG A 86 -4.95 21.74 0.55
N GLU A 87 -5.13 20.60 -0.13
CA GLU A 87 -4.73 20.42 -1.55
C GLU A 87 -3.24 20.73 -1.81
N GLU A 88 -2.40 20.68 -0.76
CA GLU A 88 -0.93 20.82 -0.83
C GLU A 88 -0.26 19.54 -1.38
N ALA A 89 -0.96 18.41 -1.25
CA ALA A 89 -0.62 17.11 -1.81
C ALA A 89 -1.84 16.58 -2.58
N ARG A 90 -1.65 15.52 -3.39
CA ARG A 90 -2.77 14.84 -4.04
C ARG A 90 -3.72 14.25 -3.00
N PHE A 91 -5.01 14.21 -3.32
CA PHE A 91 -6.03 13.60 -2.48
C PHE A 91 -5.69 12.14 -2.16
N SER A 92 -5.18 11.38 -3.14
CA SER A 92 -4.73 9.99 -2.93
C SER A 92 -3.67 9.91 -1.83
N THR A 93 -2.65 10.78 -1.83
CA THR A 93 -1.60 10.81 -0.81
C THR A 93 -2.17 11.04 0.58
N TRP A 94 -3.07 12.02 0.72
CA TRP A 94 -3.74 12.30 1.99
C TRP A 94 -4.62 11.14 2.47
N LEU A 95 -5.40 10.55 1.57
CA LEU A 95 -6.28 9.42 1.85
C LEU A 95 -5.47 8.19 2.29
N TYR A 96 -4.35 7.92 1.63
CA TYR A 96 -3.47 6.80 1.97
C TYR A 96 -2.79 6.98 3.32
N ARG A 97 -2.46 8.22 3.71
CA ARG A 97 -2.00 8.52 5.07
C ARG A 97 -3.04 8.16 6.12
N ILE A 98 -4.32 8.46 5.87
CA ILE A 98 -5.42 8.06 6.75
C ILE A 98 -5.49 6.53 6.81
N ALA A 99 -5.50 5.85 5.66
CA ALA A 99 -5.59 4.40 5.56
C ALA A 99 -4.46 3.69 6.32
N TYR A 100 -3.24 4.16 6.14
CA TYR A 100 -2.06 3.62 6.82
C TYR A 100 -2.19 3.76 8.34
N ASN A 101 -2.61 4.93 8.83
CA ASN A 101 -2.80 5.16 10.27
C ASN A 101 -3.91 4.29 10.87
N VAL A 102 -5.01 4.08 10.15
CA VAL A 102 -6.08 3.14 10.56
C VAL A 102 -5.51 1.73 10.69
N CYS A 103 -4.72 1.28 9.71
CA CYS A 103 -4.09 -0.05 9.75
C CYS A 103 -3.10 -0.18 10.92
N LEU A 104 -2.26 0.84 11.15
CA LEU A 104 -1.31 0.86 12.28
C LEU A 104 -2.03 0.73 13.63
N LYS A 105 -3.11 1.49 13.83
CA LYS A 105 -3.90 1.45 15.05
C LYS A 105 -4.48 0.04 15.30
N ARG A 106 -5.00 -0.61 14.25
CA ARG A 106 -5.51 -1.99 14.36
C ARG A 106 -4.40 -2.99 14.70
N LEU A 107 -3.24 -2.89 14.06
CA LEU A 107 -2.09 -3.73 14.37
C LEU A 107 -1.60 -3.54 15.80
N GLU A 108 -1.64 -2.31 16.31
CA GLU A 108 -1.30 -2.02 17.70
C GLU A 108 -2.29 -2.64 18.69
N LEU A 109 -3.61 -2.56 18.41
CA LEU A 109 -4.64 -3.19 19.23
C LEU A 109 -4.48 -4.72 19.28
N ARG A 110 -4.28 -5.38 18.13
CA ARG A 110 -4.03 -6.83 18.08
C ARG A 110 -2.83 -7.27 18.91
N ARG A 111 -1.78 -6.45 18.96
CA ARG A 111 -0.58 -6.72 19.78
C ARG A 111 -0.88 -6.59 21.27
N ARG A 112 -1.78 -5.68 21.67
CA ARG A 112 -2.17 -5.47 23.07
C ARG A 112 -3.13 -6.55 23.58
N ASP A 113 -4.07 -6.98 22.74
CA ASP A 113 -5.12 -7.94 23.13
C ASP A 113 -4.60 -9.39 23.22
N GLY A 114 -3.29 -9.63 23.03
CA GLY A 114 -2.71 -10.97 23.04
C GLY A 114 -3.20 -11.87 21.90
N SER A 115 -4.06 -11.36 21.00
CA SER A 115 -4.47 -12.05 19.78
C SER A 115 -3.31 -12.18 18.78
N ALA A 116 -2.21 -11.46 19.03
CA ALA A 116 -0.91 -11.77 18.48
C ALA A 116 -0.28 -12.95 19.25
N GLY A 117 -0.87 -14.14 19.17
CA GLY A 117 -0.01 -15.32 19.08
C GLY A 117 0.92 -15.04 17.90
N GLU A 118 2.23 -15.13 18.12
CA GLU A 118 3.31 -14.77 17.19
C GLU A 118 2.97 -15.05 15.72
N ALA A 119 2.23 -14.15 15.10
CA ALA A 119 2.07 -14.09 13.67
C ALA A 119 3.23 -13.23 13.19
N ASP A 120 4.45 -13.75 13.40
CA ASP A 120 5.30 -13.90 12.25
C ASP A 120 4.37 -14.49 11.18
N LEU A 121 4.07 -13.73 10.13
CA LEU A 121 3.21 -14.21 9.05
C LEU A 121 3.99 -15.28 8.26
N ALA A 122 4.52 -16.28 8.96
CA ALA A 122 4.78 -17.61 8.46
C ALA A 122 3.42 -18.24 8.19
N GLY A 123 2.78 -17.79 7.09
CA GLY A 123 2.08 -18.78 6.29
C GLY A 123 3.14 -19.82 5.96
N GLU A 124 2.98 -21.04 6.47
CA GLU A 124 3.82 -22.16 6.05
C GLU A 124 3.86 -22.14 4.53
N PRO A 125 5.03 -22.01 3.88
CA PRO A 125 5.10 -22.21 2.45
C PRO A 125 4.77 -23.69 2.23
N ALA A 126 3.57 -23.96 1.70
CA ALA A 126 3.28 -25.27 1.15
C ALA A 126 4.38 -25.56 0.11
N PRO A 127 5.11 -26.69 0.21
CA PRO A 127 6.19 -26.99 -0.73
C PRO A 127 5.56 -27.27 -2.08
N THR A 128 5.50 -26.24 -2.92
CA THR A 128 5.00 -26.39 -4.29
C THR A 128 6.21 -26.26 -5.22
N GLU A 129 6.82 -27.41 -5.47
CA GLU A 129 7.62 -27.61 -6.67
C GLU A 129 6.70 -27.37 -7.88
N SER A 130 6.74 -26.19 -8.48
CA SER A 130 6.52 -26.06 -9.93
C SER A 130 6.86 -24.67 -10.42
N ALA A 131 7.75 -24.60 -11.40
CA ALA A 131 7.86 -23.43 -12.26
C ALA A 131 6.59 -23.32 -13.11
N GLY A 132 5.69 -22.39 -12.77
CA GLY A 132 4.48 -22.17 -13.56
C GLY A 132 4.05 -20.72 -13.64
N THR A 133 2.83 -20.54 -14.12
CA THR A 133 2.30 -19.39 -14.86
C THR A 133 2.48 -18.02 -14.18
N GLN A 134 2.24 -16.92 -14.92
CA GLN A 134 2.33 -15.55 -14.37
C GLN A 134 1.47 -15.36 -13.09
N ALA A 135 0.38 -16.12 -12.95
CA ALA A 135 -0.47 -16.12 -11.77
C ALA A 135 0.23 -16.70 -10.52
N GLU A 136 0.89 -17.85 -10.66
CA GLU A 136 1.64 -18.49 -9.57
C GLU A 136 2.79 -17.61 -9.07
N ARG A 137 3.50 -16.96 -10.00
CA ARG A 137 4.51 -15.94 -9.67
C ARG A 137 3.94 -14.78 -8.86
N ARG A 138 2.73 -14.32 -9.17
CA ARG A 138 2.07 -13.24 -8.40
C ARG A 138 1.68 -13.68 -7.00
N VAL A 139 1.26 -14.94 -6.83
CA VAL A 139 0.96 -15.52 -5.52
C VAL A 139 2.22 -15.60 -4.66
N LEU A 140 3.31 -16.15 -5.20
CA LEU A 140 4.59 -16.23 -4.48
C LEU A 140 5.10 -14.86 -4.04
N VAL A 141 5.06 -13.85 -4.92
CA VAL A 141 5.44 -12.47 -4.54
C VAL A 141 4.51 -11.91 -3.47
N ALA A 142 3.21 -12.16 -3.56
CA ALA A 142 2.23 -11.72 -2.56
C ALA A 142 2.51 -12.32 -1.18
N GLU A 143 2.83 -13.61 -1.12
CA GLU A 143 3.20 -14.33 0.10
C GLU A 143 4.52 -13.80 0.67
N GLY A 144 5.55 -13.64 -0.18
CA GLY A 144 6.82 -13.05 0.23
C GLY A 144 6.69 -11.62 0.77
N ILE A 145 5.76 -10.82 0.24
CA ILE A 145 5.46 -9.48 0.80
C ILE A 145 4.84 -9.59 2.19
N ALA A 146 3.97 -10.59 2.42
CA ALA A 146 3.34 -10.80 3.71
C ALA A 146 4.35 -11.15 4.81
N THR A 147 5.45 -11.84 4.49
CA THR A 147 6.50 -12.16 5.49
C THR A 147 7.37 -10.96 5.87
N LEU A 148 7.37 -9.89 5.08
CA LEU A 148 8.21 -8.71 5.36
C LEU A 148 7.79 -8.03 6.67
N PRO A 149 8.73 -7.54 7.48
CA PRO A 149 8.44 -6.60 8.55
C PRO A 149 7.61 -5.40 8.04
N LEU A 150 6.63 -4.96 8.84
CA LEU A 150 5.65 -3.94 8.47
C LEU A 150 6.26 -2.69 7.80
N LYS A 151 7.37 -2.17 8.37
CA LYS A 151 8.07 -0.99 7.86
C LYS A 151 8.61 -1.14 6.42
N TYR A 152 8.91 -2.36 6.00
CA TYR A 152 9.35 -2.69 4.65
C TYR A 152 8.17 -3.05 3.75
N ARG A 153 7.21 -3.81 4.31
CA ARG A 153 5.96 -4.17 3.64
C ARG A 153 5.20 -2.94 3.15
N ALA A 154 5.01 -1.95 4.01
CA ALA A 154 4.27 -0.73 3.69
C ALA A 154 4.90 0.03 2.50
N VAL A 155 6.22 0.23 2.52
CA VAL A 155 6.95 0.90 1.45
C VAL A 155 6.83 0.16 0.12
N VAL A 156 6.96 -1.18 0.14
CA VAL A 156 6.81 -2.01 -1.07
C VAL A 156 5.39 -1.91 -1.61
N VAL A 157 4.38 -2.08 -0.77
CA VAL A 157 2.98 -2.04 -1.19
C VAL A 157 2.65 -0.70 -1.83
N LEU A 158 2.99 0.42 -1.18
CA LEU A 158 2.73 1.76 -1.72
C LEU A 158 3.48 2.04 -3.03
N PHE A 159 4.74 1.58 -3.13
CA PHE A 159 5.55 1.76 -4.34
C PHE A 159 5.02 0.94 -5.52
N TYR A 160 4.66 -0.33 -5.29
CA TYR A 160 4.25 -1.22 -6.38
C TYR A 160 2.78 -1.13 -6.77
N LEU A 161 1.92 -0.52 -5.93
CA LEU A 161 0.57 -0.11 -6.36
C LEU A 161 0.60 0.98 -7.45
N ARG A 162 1.76 1.56 -7.78
CA ARG A 162 1.98 2.59 -8.82
C ARG A 162 1.18 3.88 -8.63
N GLU A 163 0.66 4.14 -7.44
CA GLU A 163 -0.11 5.36 -7.17
C GLU A 163 0.74 6.50 -6.61
N HIS A 164 1.95 6.20 -6.11
CA HIS A 164 2.74 7.16 -5.32
C HIS A 164 4.22 7.23 -5.72
N THR A 165 4.76 8.45 -5.74
CA THR A 165 6.20 8.76 -5.85
C THR A 165 6.92 8.48 -4.53
N TYR A 166 8.25 8.56 -4.51
CA TYR A 166 9.01 8.41 -3.26
C TYR A 166 8.65 9.49 -2.24
N GLU A 167 8.42 10.71 -2.72
CA GLU A 167 8.02 11.88 -1.94
C GLU A 167 6.62 11.68 -1.35
N GLU A 168 5.67 11.17 -2.12
CA GLU A 168 4.32 10.87 -1.65
C GLU A 168 4.32 9.71 -0.64
N ILE A 169 5.13 8.66 -0.87
CA ILE A 169 5.29 7.56 0.10
C ILE A 169 5.90 8.07 1.41
N ALA A 170 6.88 8.97 1.32
CA ALA A 170 7.47 9.61 2.48
C ALA A 170 6.43 10.38 3.29
N GLU A 171 5.54 11.12 2.62
CA GLU A 171 4.44 11.83 3.27
C GLU A 171 3.39 10.89 3.89
N ILE A 172 3.00 9.83 3.19
CA ILE A 172 2.04 8.82 3.66
C ILE A 172 2.53 8.13 4.94
N LEU A 173 3.81 7.74 4.93
CA LEU A 173 4.41 6.97 6.02
C LEU A 173 5.02 7.84 7.12
N ASP A 174 5.04 9.17 6.94
CA ASP A 174 5.72 10.12 7.82
C ASP A 174 7.21 9.79 8.01
N LEU A 175 7.91 9.57 6.89
CA LEU A 175 9.32 9.17 6.85
C LEU A 175 10.14 10.10 5.96
N PRO A 176 11.45 10.28 6.22
CA PRO A 176 12.33 10.92 5.26
C PRO A 176 12.39 10.15 3.94
N VAL A 177 12.43 10.85 2.80
CA VAL A 177 12.57 10.23 1.46
C VAL A 177 13.78 9.29 1.36
N GLY A 178 14.88 9.65 2.02
CA GLY A 178 16.07 8.78 2.12
C GLY A 178 15.76 7.44 2.80
N THR A 179 14.99 7.48 3.89
CA THR A 179 14.53 6.29 4.62
C THR A 179 13.62 5.42 3.76
N VAL A 180 12.72 6.03 2.98
CA VAL A 180 11.87 5.29 2.02
C VAL A 180 12.72 4.52 1.01
N LYS A 181 13.73 5.17 0.41
CA LYS A 181 14.65 4.52 -0.54
C LYS A 181 15.42 3.36 0.11
N THR A 182 15.93 3.55 1.32
CA THR A 182 16.62 2.50 2.08
C THR A 182 15.69 1.35 2.43
N HIS A 183 14.47 1.63 2.90
CA HIS A 183 13.46 0.61 3.20
C HIS A 183 13.09 -0.19 1.96
N LEU A 184 12.86 0.47 0.82
CA LEU A 184 12.56 -0.22 -0.43
C LEU A 184 13.72 -1.11 -0.89
N PHE A 185 14.96 -0.62 -0.75
CA PHE A 185 16.14 -1.43 -1.04
C PHE A 185 16.20 -2.68 -0.16
N ARG A 186 16.03 -2.52 1.17
CA ARG A 186 16.03 -3.65 2.12
C ARG A 186 14.90 -4.63 1.86
N ALA A 187 13.71 -4.13 1.58
CA ALA A 187 12.55 -4.95 1.26
C ALA A 187 12.80 -5.82 0.01
N ARG A 188 13.43 -5.28 -1.04
CA ARG A 188 13.79 -6.05 -2.23
C ARG A 188 14.83 -7.15 -1.95
N GLN A 189 15.77 -6.91 -1.05
CA GLN A 189 16.74 -7.96 -0.64
C GLN A 189 16.04 -9.10 0.09
N LEU A 190 15.18 -8.77 1.06
CA LEU A 190 14.42 -9.76 1.82
C LEU A 190 13.49 -10.58 0.91
N LEU A 191 12.80 -9.93 -0.04
CA LEU A 191 11.98 -10.64 -1.03
C LEU A 191 12.82 -11.56 -1.93
N LYS A 192 14.01 -11.12 -2.33
CA LYS A 192 14.92 -11.96 -3.12
C LYS A 192 15.38 -13.20 -2.34
N GLU A 193 15.58 -13.06 -1.03
CA GLU A 193 15.95 -14.18 -0.15
C GLU A 193 14.76 -15.14 0.07
N ALA A 194 13.55 -14.61 0.25
CA ALA A 194 12.35 -15.41 0.47
C ALA A 194 11.83 -16.14 -0.80
N LEU A 195 12.18 -15.65 -1.99
CA LEU A 195 11.73 -16.20 -3.29
C LEU A 195 12.81 -17.03 -4.01
N ARG A 196 13.93 -17.32 -3.33
CA ARG A 196 14.99 -18.20 -3.83
C ARG A 196 14.67 -19.66 -3.55
#